data_AF-A0A9X3XH24-F1
#
_entry.id   AF-A0A9X3XH24-F1
#
_cell.length_a   1.000
_cell.length_b   1.000
_cell.length_c   1.000
_cell.angle_alpha   90.00
_cell.angle_beta   90.00
_cell.angle_gamma   90.00
#
_symmetry.space_group_name_H-M   'P 1'
#
loop_
_entity.id
_entity.type
_entity.pdbx_description
1 polymer ?
#
loop_
_entity_poly.entity_id
_entity_poly.type
_entity_poly.pdbx_seq_one_letter_code
_entity_poly.pdbx_strand_id
1 'polypeptide(L)'
;MIRNIKYRIRKDDPTGFEDAIRLVEQYPEDPHAWDTVAYAHEARKDYPAAIAAISRAIELNPKDPALFFDRGEYALQTGDHERAVADFGQGLILCDEPRWEYLREVLHFLRAEAFVHLGKKAEALADLSHVRDDYRFWTTELRSKADLLVMCGESVPPPKEQEQEEEPPVTSPVMSETPDEEEAALAKELGEAGLAAVDAALLKQVIYRYQKAARVIVDALDFGRYPLDDTHVRLFARRLIALAESGAIVARGNLLNPRRSEVGLPEKP
;
A
#
# COMPACT_ATOMS: atom_id res chain seq x y z
N MET A 1 -3.00 -19.56 -5.26
CA MET A 1 -1.67 -20.13 -4.99
C MET A 1 -0.62 -19.03 -4.81
N ILE A 2 -0.38 -18.18 -5.81
CA ILE A 2 0.61 -17.08 -5.77
C ILE A 2 0.49 -16.15 -4.56
N ARG A 3 -0.72 -15.65 -4.24
CA ARG A 3 -0.95 -14.78 -3.07
C ARG A 3 -0.54 -15.45 -1.74
N ASN A 4 -0.64 -16.78 -1.64
CA ASN A 4 -0.22 -17.53 -0.45
C ASN A 4 1.32 -17.62 -0.37
N ILE A 5 2.00 -17.78 -1.50
CA ILE A 5 3.46 -17.80 -1.59
C ILE A 5 4.05 -16.43 -1.21
N LYS A 6 3.59 -15.34 -1.86
CA LYS A 6 4.03 -13.97 -1.54
C LYS A 6 3.76 -13.61 -0.06
N TYR A 7 2.63 -14.06 0.49
CA TYR A 7 2.32 -13.87 1.92
C TYR A 7 3.34 -14.57 2.84
N ARG A 8 3.71 -15.82 2.53
CA ARG A 8 4.66 -16.61 3.31
C ARG A 8 6.07 -16.02 3.25
N ILE A 9 6.50 -15.60 2.05
CA ILE A 9 7.77 -14.87 1.87
C ILE A 9 7.81 -13.64 2.77
N ARG A 10 6.74 -12.81 2.81
CA ARG A 10 6.65 -11.63 3.68
C ARG A 10 6.70 -11.96 5.17
N LYS A 11 6.34 -13.18 5.57
CA LYS A 11 6.40 -13.66 6.96
C LYS A 11 7.72 -14.33 7.29
N ASP A 12 8.74 -14.16 6.43
CA ASP A 12 10.06 -14.78 6.54
C ASP A 12 9.98 -16.32 6.66
N ASP A 13 8.95 -16.91 6.04
CA ASP A 13 8.81 -18.35 5.96
C ASP A 13 9.85 -18.89 4.95
N PRO A 14 10.82 -19.72 5.39
CA PRO A 14 11.91 -20.21 4.53
C PRO A 14 11.40 -20.99 3.32
N THR A 15 10.21 -21.58 3.46
CA THR A 15 9.62 -22.49 2.49
C THR A 15 8.86 -21.75 1.38
N GLY A 16 8.59 -20.43 1.56
CA GLY A 16 7.98 -19.58 0.54
C GLY A 16 8.84 -19.38 -0.71
N PHE A 17 10.17 -19.32 -0.57
CA PHE A 17 11.07 -19.23 -1.71
C PHE A 17 11.06 -20.53 -2.53
N GLU A 18 11.13 -21.68 -1.87
CA GLU A 18 11.10 -23.00 -2.53
C GLU A 18 9.82 -23.19 -3.33
N ASP A 19 8.69 -22.72 -2.79
CA ASP A 19 7.41 -22.80 -3.50
C ASP A 19 7.32 -21.82 -4.68
N ALA A 20 8.01 -20.68 -4.63
CA ALA A 20 8.16 -19.81 -5.79
C ALA A 20 8.95 -20.52 -6.92
N ILE A 21 10.03 -21.23 -6.58
CA ILE A 21 10.80 -22.03 -7.55
C ILE A 21 9.97 -23.17 -8.14
N ARG A 22 9.25 -23.93 -7.31
CA ARG A 22 8.34 -24.99 -7.80
C ARG A 22 7.24 -24.44 -8.70
N LEU A 23 6.77 -23.22 -8.44
CA LEU A 23 5.73 -22.59 -9.25
C LEU A 23 6.22 -22.37 -10.68
N VAL A 24 7.45 -21.86 -10.87
CA VAL A 24 8.00 -21.64 -12.20
C VAL A 24 8.36 -22.95 -12.92
N GLU A 25 8.74 -23.99 -12.20
CA GLU A 25 8.93 -25.34 -12.78
C GLU A 25 7.63 -25.92 -13.33
N GLN A 26 6.50 -25.67 -12.64
CA GLN A 26 5.18 -26.16 -13.06
C GLN A 26 4.55 -25.29 -14.16
N TYR A 27 4.80 -23.98 -14.13
CA TYR A 27 4.19 -23.00 -15.03
C TYR A 27 5.26 -22.08 -15.64
N PRO A 28 6.19 -22.60 -16.46
CA PRO A 28 7.33 -21.83 -16.97
C PRO A 28 6.96 -20.73 -17.97
N GLU A 29 5.76 -20.79 -18.54
CA GLU A 29 5.22 -19.79 -19.48
C GLU A 29 4.23 -18.82 -18.82
N ASP A 30 4.03 -18.92 -17.49
CA ASP A 30 3.19 -17.98 -16.74
C ASP A 30 4.04 -16.80 -16.24
N PRO A 31 3.81 -15.56 -16.72
CA PRO A 31 4.55 -14.38 -16.25
C PRO A 31 4.41 -14.16 -14.73
N HIS A 32 3.28 -14.53 -14.12
CA HIS A 32 3.06 -14.35 -12.69
C HIS A 32 3.90 -15.33 -11.85
N ALA A 33 4.28 -16.49 -12.41
CA ALA A 33 5.20 -17.40 -11.76
C ALA A 33 6.60 -16.80 -11.66
N TRP A 34 7.08 -16.20 -12.77
CA TRP A 34 8.37 -15.50 -12.81
C TRP A 34 8.40 -14.23 -11.95
N ASP A 35 7.33 -13.44 -11.93
CA ASP A 35 7.16 -12.33 -10.96
C ASP A 35 7.25 -12.84 -9.51
N THR A 36 6.61 -13.97 -9.19
CA THR A 36 6.69 -14.56 -7.84
C THR A 36 8.12 -14.98 -7.47
N VAL A 37 8.90 -15.49 -8.42
CA VAL A 37 10.33 -15.78 -8.22
C VAL A 37 11.13 -14.50 -8.01
N ALA A 38 10.86 -13.45 -8.79
CA ALA A 38 11.51 -12.16 -8.63
C ALA A 38 11.29 -11.58 -7.22
N TYR A 39 10.03 -11.59 -6.76
CA TYR A 39 9.67 -11.20 -5.39
C TYR A 39 10.40 -12.02 -4.32
N ALA A 40 10.56 -13.32 -4.55
CA ALA A 40 11.26 -14.20 -3.62
C ALA A 40 12.77 -13.86 -3.50
N HIS A 41 13.39 -13.47 -4.61
CA HIS A 41 14.78 -12.99 -4.62
C HIS A 41 14.92 -11.58 -4.03
N GLU A 42 13.97 -10.68 -4.30
CA GLU A 42 13.91 -9.34 -3.69
C GLU A 42 13.83 -9.42 -2.16
N ALA A 43 12.99 -10.30 -1.61
CA ALA A 43 12.90 -10.51 -0.16
C ALA A 43 14.23 -10.96 0.47
N ARG A 44 15.11 -11.60 -0.32
CA ARG A 44 16.47 -11.99 0.06
C ARG A 44 17.53 -10.94 -0.29
N LYS A 45 17.12 -9.81 -0.85
CA LYS A 45 17.97 -8.73 -1.39
C LYS A 45 18.90 -9.18 -2.52
N ASP A 46 18.55 -10.25 -3.21
CA ASP A 46 19.26 -10.75 -4.39
C ASP A 46 18.69 -10.09 -5.65
N TYR A 47 18.93 -8.78 -5.77
CA TYR A 47 18.41 -7.97 -6.88
C TYR A 47 18.87 -8.44 -8.27
N PRO A 48 20.11 -8.92 -8.49
CA PRO A 48 20.50 -9.46 -9.79
C PRO A 48 19.63 -10.64 -10.23
N ALA A 49 19.33 -11.58 -9.34
CA ALA A 49 18.44 -12.70 -9.64
C ALA A 49 16.98 -12.24 -9.80
N ALA A 50 16.53 -11.28 -9.00
CA ALA A 50 15.19 -10.68 -9.14
C ALA A 50 15.02 -10.01 -10.52
N ILE A 51 16.02 -9.26 -10.98
CA ILE A 51 16.05 -8.62 -12.30
C ILE A 51 16.01 -9.65 -13.42
N ALA A 52 16.71 -10.78 -13.29
CA ALA A 52 16.66 -11.86 -14.28
C ALA A 52 15.27 -12.49 -14.37
N ALA A 53 14.66 -12.81 -13.22
CA ALA A 53 13.32 -13.40 -13.16
C ALA A 53 12.24 -12.45 -13.70
N ILE A 54 12.25 -11.17 -13.29
CA ILE A 54 11.27 -10.19 -13.77
C ILE A 54 11.48 -9.88 -15.27
N SER A 55 12.71 -9.93 -15.77
CA SER A 55 12.96 -9.78 -17.21
C SER A 55 12.33 -10.92 -18.01
N ARG A 56 12.36 -12.15 -17.48
CA ARG A 56 11.63 -13.28 -18.09
C ARG A 56 10.12 -13.08 -18.02
N ALA A 57 9.58 -12.54 -16.92
CA ALA A 57 8.16 -12.19 -16.84
C ALA A 57 7.77 -11.14 -17.91
N ILE A 58 8.62 -10.13 -18.14
CA ILE A 58 8.40 -9.10 -19.17
C ILE A 58 8.42 -9.70 -20.57
N GLU A 59 9.33 -10.64 -20.86
CA GLU A 59 9.34 -11.34 -22.16
C GLU A 59 8.02 -12.07 -22.43
N LEU A 60 7.42 -12.66 -21.39
CA LEU A 60 6.15 -13.39 -21.47
C LEU A 60 4.93 -12.45 -21.52
N ASN A 61 4.98 -11.31 -20.84
CA ASN A 61 3.90 -10.32 -20.82
C ASN A 61 4.42 -8.87 -20.90
N PRO A 62 4.77 -8.38 -22.10
CA PRO A 62 5.41 -7.07 -22.26
C PRO A 62 4.44 -5.89 -22.14
N LYS A 63 3.16 -6.14 -21.86
CA LYS A 63 2.11 -5.10 -21.75
C LYS A 63 1.67 -4.85 -20.32
N ASP A 64 2.28 -5.52 -19.35
CA ASP A 64 1.98 -5.32 -17.93
C ASP A 64 2.91 -4.24 -17.36
N PRO A 65 2.40 -3.04 -17.03
CA PRO A 65 3.23 -1.97 -16.49
C PRO A 65 3.81 -2.31 -15.11
N ALA A 66 3.19 -3.21 -14.34
CA ALA A 66 3.69 -3.60 -13.01
C ALA A 66 5.06 -4.30 -13.11
N LEU A 67 5.29 -5.08 -14.16
CA LEU A 67 6.57 -5.79 -14.34
C LEU A 67 7.73 -4.82 -14.62
N PHE A 68 7.46 -3.72 -15.32
CA PHE A 68 8.45 -2.66 -15.54
C PHE A 68 8.67 -1.83 -14.27
N PHE A 69 7.60 -1.57 -13.51
CA PHE A 69 7.72 -0.98 -12.18
C PHE A 69 8.66 -1.79 -11.28
N ASP A 70 8.42 -3.10 -11.15
CA ASP A 70 9.23 -3.98 -10.28
C ASP A 70 10.70 -4.02 -10.74
N ARG A 71 10.95 -4.15 -12.05
CA ARG A 71 12.33 -4.15 -12.57
C ARG A 71 13.04 -2.80 -12.36
N GLY A 72 12.31 -1.69 -12.54
CA GLY A 72 12.83 -0.36 -12.28
C GLY A 72 13.16 -0.13 -10.81
N GLU A 73 12.34 -0.64 -9.90
CA GLU A 73 12.63 -0.61 -8.46
C GLU A 73 13.89 -1.40 -8.12
N TYR A 74 14.05 -2.62 -8.66
CA TYR A 74 15.26 -3.41 -8.46
C TYR A 74 16.50 -2.72 -9.04
N ALA A 75 16.36 -2.05 -10.20
CA ALA A 75 17.43 -1.26 -10.79
C ALA A 75 17.85 -0.09 -9.86
N LEU A 76 16.89 0.64 -9.27
CA LEU A 76 17.16 1.66 -8.25
C LEU A 76 17.93 1.09 -7.06
N GLN A 77 17.53 -0.08 -6.54
CA GLN A 77 18.21 -0.74 -5.42
C GLN A 77 19.66 -1.11 -5.74
N THR A 78 19.95 -1.40 -7.00
CA THR A 78 21.32 -1.69 -7.48
C THR A 78 22.11 -0.46 -7.91
N GLY A 79 21.51 0.73 -7.91
CA GLY A 79 22.13 1.97 -8.38
C GLY A 79 22.18 2.13 -9.90
N ASP A 80 21.51 1.27 -10.67
CA ASP A 80 21.37 1.39 -12.13
C ASP A 80 20.23 2.36 -12.47
N HIS A 81 20.48 3.65 -12.20
CA HIS A 81 19.47 4.69 -12.31
C HIS A 81 19.03 4.94 -13.77
N GLU A 82 19.93 4.78 -14.74
CA GLU A 82 19.58 4.88 -16.17
C GLU A 82 18.55 3.82 -16.57
N ARG A 83 18.76 2.57 -16.13
CA ARG A 83 17.81 1.50 -16.41
C ARG A 83 16.49 1.69 -15.66
N ALA A 84 16.54 2.15 -14.41
CA ALA A 84 15.35 2.49 -13.66
C ALA A 84 14.49 3.55 -14.40
N VAL A 85 15.11 4.62 -14.89
CA VAL A 85 14.42 5.64 -15.71
C VAL A 85 13.75 5.03 -16.93
N ALA A 86 14.45 4.16 -17.65
CA ALA A 86 13.92 3.51 -18.85
C ALA A 86 12.71 2.62 -18.53
N ASP A 87 12.81 1.81 -17.48
CA ASP A 87 11.74 0.89 -17.06
C ASP A 87 10.51 1.65 -16.54
N PHE A 88 10.68 2.66 -15.68
CA PHE A 88 9.54 3.48 -15.23
C PHE A 88 8.90 4.27 -16.38
N GLY A 89 9.70 4.72 -17.35
CA GLY A 89 9.20 5.35 -18.57
C GLY A 89 8.34 4.39 -19.40
N GLN A 90 8.77 3.15 -19.55
CA GLN A 90 7.98 2.12 -20.23
C GLN A 90 6.69 1.79 -19.46
N GLY A 91 6.76 1.71 -18.13
CA GLY A 91 5.57 1.55 -17.28
C GLY A 91 4.56 2.68 -17.50
N LEU A 92 5.01 3.94 -17.53
CA LEU A 92 4.14 5.10 -17.76
C LEU A 92 3.45 5.07 -19.13
N ILE A 93 4.16 4.60 -20.17
CA ILE A 93 3.59 4.42 -21.52
C ILE A 93 2.48 3.36 -21.52
N LEU A 94 2.62 2.31 -20.72
CA LEU A 94 1.68 1.18 -20.66
C LEU A 94 0.48 1.44 -19.71
N CYS A 95 0.59 2.42 -18.80
CA CYS A 95 -0.45 2.80 -17.82
C CYS A 95 -1.59 3.67 -18.39
N ASP A 96 -1.81 3.71 -19.70
CA ASP A 96 -2.86 4.54 -20.33
C ASP A 96 -4.30 4.00 -20.15
N GLU A 97 -4.46 2.85 -19.49
CA GLU A 97 -5.77 2.32 -19.12
C GLU A 97 -6.16 2.67 -17.66
N PRO A 98 -7.45 2.98 -17.38
CA PRO A 98 -7.91 3.37 -16.03
C PRO A 98 -7.58 2.37 -14.93
N ARG A 99 -7.46 1.07 -15.24
CA ARG A 99 -7.14 0.03 -14.25
C ARG A 99 -5.75 0.18 -13.61
N TRP A 100 -4.83 0.90 -14.26
CA TRP A 100 -3.46 1.13 -13.80
C TRP A 100 -3.22 2.56 -13.31
N GLU A 101 -4.27 3.37 -13.18
CA GLU A 101 -4.18 4.77 -12.76
C GLU A 101 -3.46 4.92 -11.41
N TYR A 102 -3.66 3.96 -10.50
CA TYR A 102 -2.97 3.93 -9.21
C TYR A 102 -1.44 3.83 -9.31
N LEU A 103 -0.91 3.30 -10.43
CA LEU A 103 0.52 3.10 -10.64
C LEU A 103 1.19 4.34 -11.24
N ARG A 104 0.43 5.24 -11.86
CA ARG A 104 0.98 6.40 -12.58
C ARG A 104 1.72 7.36 -11.64
N GLU A 105 1.12 7.68 -10.49
CA GLU A 105 1.73 8.59 -9.51
C GLU A 105 3.05 8.03 -8.94
N VAL A 106 3.09 6.72 -8.60
CA VAL A 106 4.31 6.08 -8.10
C VAL A 106 5.40 6.00 -9.17
N LEU A 107 5.04 5.74 -10.42
CA LEU A 107 6.01 5.70 -11.52
C LEU A 107 6.65 7.05 -11.78
N HIS A 108 5.87 8.14 -11.77
CA HIS A 108 6.44 9.50 -11.84
C HIS A 108 7.36 9.76 -10.65
N PHE A 109 6.95 9.40 -9.43
CA PHE A 109 7.76 9.60 -8.25
C PHE A 109 9.11 8.86 -8.30
N LEU A 110 9.10 7.55 -8.61
CA LEU A 110 10.33 6.74 -8.67
C LEU A 110 11.23 7.12 -9.85
N ARG A 111 10.64 7.53 -10.98
CA ARG A 111 11.42 8.05 -12.11
C ARG A 111 12.07 9.40 -11.78
N ALA A 112 11.37 10.26 -11.03
CA ALA A 112 11.96 11.49 -10.50
C ALA A 112 13.12 11.20 -9.55
N GLU A 113 12.99 10.24 -8.64
CA GLU A 113 14.10 9.81 -7.76
C GLU A 113 15.30 9.32 -8.57
N ALA A 114 15.07 8.47 -9.58
CA ALA A 114 16.13 8.02 -10.49
C ALA A 114 16.80 9.21 -11.22
N PHE A 115 16.03 10.18 -11.72
CA PHE A 115 16.57 11.39 -12.34
C PHE A 115 17.38 12.26 -11.38
N VAL A 116 16.96 12.39 -10.12
CA VAL A 116 17.72 13.09 -9.08
C VAL A 116 19.09 12.44 -8.88
N HIS A 117 19.16 11.12 -8.79
CA HIS A 117 20.43 10.39 -8.68
C HIS A 117 21.34 10.56 -9.90
N LEU A 118 20.75 10.73 -11.09
CA LEU A 118 21.48 11.05 -12.33
C LEU A 118 21.87 12.53 -12.47
N GLY A 119 21.48 13.40 -11.53
CA GLY A 119 21.68 14.85 -11.63
C GLY A 119 20.78 15.54 -12.67
N LYS A 120 19.78 14.84 -13.20
CA LYS A 120 18.82 15.31 -14.22
C LYS A 120 17.64 16.03 -13.57
N LYS A 121 17.96 17.18 -12.96
CA LYS A 121 17.02 17.93 -12.11
C LYS A 121 15.78 18.43 -12.86
N ALA A 122 15.92 18.87 -14.11
CA ALA A 122 14.80 19.39 -14.88
C ALA A 122 13.77 18.29 -15.17
N GLU A 123 14.24 17.10 -15.53
CA GLU A 123 13.41 15.93 -15.79
C GLU A 123 12.75 15.42 -14.49
N ALA A 124 13.47 15.42 -13.38
CA ALA A 124 12.91 15.11 -12.07
C ALA A 124 11.76 16.06 -11.70
N LEU A 125 11.95 17.37 -11.87
CA LEU A 125 10.91 18.38 -11.59
C LEU A 125 9.68 18.21 -12.50
N ALA A 126 9.89 17.85 -13.77
CA ALA A 126 8.80 17.56 -14.69
C ALA A 126 7.95 16.37 -14.18
N ASP A 127 8.60 15.29 -13.73
CA ASP A 127 7.88 14.15 -13.15
C ASP A 127 7.17 14.48 -11.83
N LEU A 128 7.82 15.24 -10.94
CA LEU A 128 7.23 15.64 -9.66
C LEU A 128 6.00 16.57 -9.81
N SER A 129 5.82 17.20 -10.98
CA SER A 129 4.60 17.96 -11.28
C SER A 129 3.34 17.10 -11.37
N HIS A 130 3.51 15.79 -11.60
CA HIS A 130 2.43 14.79 -11.65
C HIS A 130 2.20 14.06 -10.32
N VAL A 131 2.92 14.45 -9.26
CA VAL A 131 2.88 13.80 -7.95
C VAL A 131 2.31 14.77 -6.91
N ARG A 132 1.38 14.33 -6.07
CA ARG A 132 0.81 15.18 -5.00
C ARG A 132 1.86 15.59 -3.95
N ASP A 133 1.62 16.72 -3.30
CA ASP A 133 2.59 17.34 -2.38
C ASP A 133 2.84 16.51 -1.11
N ASP A 134 1.84 15.79 -0.63
CA ASP A 134 1.94 14.91 0.54
C ASP A 134 2.46 13.51 0.23
N TYR A 135 2.85 13.25 -1.04
CA TYR A 135 3.25 11.92 -1.48
C TYR A 135 4.53 11.43 -0.77
N ARG A 136 4.48 10.18 -0.32
CA ARG A 136 5.61 9.47 0.28
C ARG A 136 5.62 8.02 -0.21
N PHE A 137 6.82 7.52 -0.48
CA PHE A 137 7.03 6.14 -0.90
C PHE A 137 8.22 5.54 -0.16
N TRP A 138 8.15 4.23 0.10
CA TRP A 138 9.24 3.49 0.73
C TRP A 138 10.06 2.81 -0.37
N THR A 139 11.29 3.27 -0.57
CA THR A 139 12.29 2.54 -1.35
C THR A 139 13.28 1.87 -0.39
N THR A 140 14.56 2.25 -0.41
CA THR A 140 15.52 1.92 0.67
C THR A 140 15.18 2.64 1.97
N GLU A 141 14.66 3.87 1.85
CA GLU A 141 14.21 4.71 2.94
C GLU A 141 12.89 5.39 2.56
N LEU A 142 12.19 5.95 3.55
CA LEU A 142 10.99 6.73 3.29
C LEU A 142 11.40 8.03 2.58
N ARG A 143 11.02 8.18 1.30
CA ARG A 143 11.24 9.38 0.50
C ARG A 143 9.91 10.11 0.27
N SER A 144 9.91 11.42 0.44
CA SER A 144 8.77 12.29 0.09
C SER A 144 9.04 13.13 -1.15
N LYS A 145 7.97 13.66 -1.78
CA LYS A 145 8.12 14.63 -2.88
C LYS A 145 8.93 15.85 -2.43
N ALA A 146 8.69 16.33 -1.21
CA ALA A 146 9.44 17.43 -0.62
C ALA A 146 10.96 17.16 -0.58
N ASP A 147 11.37 15.94 -0.20
CA ASP A 147 12.80 15.57 -0.17
C ASP A 147 13.42 15.67 -1.57
N LEU A 148 12.74 15.13 -2.59
CA LEU A 148 13.22 15.17 -3.98
C LEU A 148 13.26 16.60 -4.53
N LEU A 149 12.33 17.47 -4.14
CA LEU A 149 12.35 18.91 -4.48
C LEU A 149 13.58 19.60 -3.88
N VAL A 150 13.91 19.36 -2.61
CA VAL A 150 15.14 19.88 -1.97
C VAL A 150 16.38 19.42 -2.73
N MET A 151 16.45 18.14 -3.11
CA MET A 151 17.58 17.60 -3.86
C MET A 151 17.71 18.26 -5.25
N CYS A 152 16.59 18.65 -5.86
CA CYS A 152 16.58 19.45 -7.09
C CYS A 152 17.05 20.90 -6.85
N GLY A 153 17.01 21.41 -5.62
CA GLY A 153 17.35 22.79 -5.27
C GLY A 153 16.15 23.72 -5.24
N GLU A 154 14.94 23.17 -5.27
CA GLU A 154 13.71 23.92 -5.07
C GLU A 154 13.48 24.20 -3.59
N SER A 155 12.97 25.39 -3.27
CA SER A 155 12.46 25.62 -1.92
C SER A 155 11.19 24.79 -1.75
N VAL A 156 11.17 23.92 -0.75
CA VAL A 156 9.92 23.27 -0.37
C VAL A 156 8.97 24.37 0.08
N PRO A 157 7.78 24.53 -0.52
CA PRO A 157 6.78 25.39 0.07
C PRO A 157 6.61 24.94 1.53
N PRO A 158 6.49 25.86 2.49
CA PRO A 158 6.19 25.46 3.87
C PRO A 158 5.03 24.47 3.76
N PRO A 159 5.07 23.33 4.51
CA PRO A 159 3.92 22.44 4.53
C PRO A 159 2.74 23.38 4.67
N LYS A 160 1.78 23.33 3.74
CA LYS A 160 0.56 24.11 3.90
C LYS A 160 0.25 23.89 5.37
N GLU A 161 0.20 24.99 6.15
CA GLU A 161 -0.32 24.87 7.50
C GLU A 161 -1.54 23.98 7.31
N GLN A 162 -1.75 23.04 8.22
CA GLN A 162 -3.10 22.54 8.31
C GLN A 162 -3.92 23.79 8.65
N GLU A 163 -4.27 24.59 7.61
CA GLU A 163 -5.57 25.10 7.40
C GLU A 163 -6.39 23.94 7.93
N GLN A 164 -6.93 24.18 9.12
CA GLN A 164 -8.28 23.80 9.36
C GLN A 164 -9.02 24.30 8.12
N GLU A 165 -8.94 23.53 7.03
CA GLU A 165 -9.93 23.51 6.00
C GLU A 165 -11.15 23.15 6.85
N GLU A 166 -11.88 24.18 7.27
CA GLU A 166 -13.32 24.08 7.26
C GLU A 166 -13.64 23.67 5.82
N GLU A 167 -13.55 22.36 5.59
CA GLU A 167 -13.85 21.77 4.32
C GLU A 167 -15.25 22.25 3.96
N PRO A 168 -15.50 22.64 2.71
CA PRO A 168 -16.85 22.98 2.28
C PRO A 168 -17.77 21.82 2.69
N PRO A 169 -19.00 22.09 3.17
CA PRO A 169 -19.86 21.04 3.68
C PRO A 169 -20.25 20.11 2.53
N VAL A 170 -19.52 19.01 2.39
CA VAL A 170 -19.80 17.96 1.41
C VAL A 170 -20.08 16.67 2.18
N THR A 171 -21.36 16.53 2.53
CA THR A 171 -22.28 15.36 2.49
C THR A 171 -21.75 13.92 2.36
N SER A 172 -20.52 13.61 2.76
CA SER A 172 -20.11 12.22 2.96
C SER A 172 -20.92 11.66 4.11
N PRO A 173 -21.64 10.54 3.95
CA PRO A 173 -22.50 10.00 5.00
C PRO A 173 -21.63 9.63 6.20
N VAL A 174 -21.74 10.44 7.26
CA VAL A 174 -21.19 10.12 8.57
C VAL A 174 -22.08 9.05 9.16
N MET A 175 -21.47 7.98 9.69
CA MET A 175 -22.23 6.92 10.33
C MET A 175 -23.02 7.49 11.52
N SER A 176 -24.25 7.03 11.73
CA SER A 176 -25.06 7.46 12.87
C SER A 176 -24.36 7.11 14.19
N GLU A 177 -24.52 7.98 15.20
CA GLU A 177 -23.98 7.72 16.55
C GLU A 177 -24.58 6.46 17.17
N THR A 178 -25.82 6.11 16.81
CA THR A 178 -26.51 4.91 17.29
C THR A 178 -26.55 3.82 16.22
N PRO A 179 -26.37 2.53 16.58
CA PRO A 179 -26.51 1.43 15.64
C PRO A 179 -27.93 1.37 15.09
N ASP A 180 -28.06 1.06 13.81
CA ASP A 180 -29.35 0.76 13.20
C ASP A 180 -29.82 -0.67 13.56
N GLU A 181 -31.04 -1.02 13.18
CA GLU A 181 -31.64 -2.31 13.51
C GLU A 181 -30.87 -3.50 12.92
N GLU A 182 -30.29 -3.35 11.72
CA GLU A 182 -29.51 -4.40 11.06
C GLU A 182 -28.19 -4.63 11.79
N GLU A 183 -27.51 -3.56 12.18
CA GLU A 183 -26.26 -3.61 12.94
C GLU A 183 -26.49 -4.22 14.34
N ALA A 184 -27.58 -3.82 15.00
CA ALA A 184 -27.97 -4.37 16.29
C ALA A 184 -28.35 -5.86 16.20
N ALA A 185 -29.05 -6.26 15.14
CA ALA A 185 -29.37 -7.65 14.87
C ALA A 185 -28.11 -8.49 14.61
N LEU A 186 -27.18 -7.97 13.80
CA LEU A 186 -25.90 -8.63 13.51
C LEU A 186 -25.05 -8.78 14.79
N ALA A 187 -24.96 -7.74 15.61
CA ALA A 187 -24.24 -7.81 16.88
C ALA A 187 -24.84 -8.87 17.82
N LYS A 188 -26.17 -9.00 17.83
CA LYS A 188 -26.88 -10.03 18.62
C LYS A 188 -26.64 -11.44 18.07
N GLU A 189 -26.60 -11.60 16.75
CA GLU A 189 -26.30 -12.88 16.09
C GLU A 189 -24.88 -13.36 16.41
N LEU A 190 -23.89 -12.46 16.32
CA LEU A 190 -22.49 -12.74 16.65
C LEU A 190 -22.29 -13.08 18.13
N GLY A 191 -23.06 -12.45 19.02
CA GLY A 191 -22.93 -12.60 20.46
C GLY A 191 -21.57 -12.15 20.99
N GLU A 192 -21.32 -12.34 22.29
CA GLU A 192 -20.08 -11.86 22.93
C GLU A 192 -18.82 -12.50 22.32
N ALA A 193 -18.87 -13.80 22.03
CA ALA A 193 -17.73 -14.52 21.44
C ALA A 193 -17.42 -14.03 20.02
N GLY A 194 -18.45 -13.77 19.20
CA GLY A 194 -18.26 -13.23 17.85
C GLY A 194 -17.74 -11.80 17.87
N LEU A 195 -18.25 -10.94 18.76
CA LEU A 195 -17.75 -9.58 18.92
C LEU A 195 -16.30 -9.55 19.41
N ALA A 196 -15.92 -10.45 20.33
CA ALA A 196 -14.51 -10.60 20.74
C ALA A 196 -13.61 -11.08 19.58
N ALA A 197 -14.12 -11.92 18.68
CA ALA A 197 -13.40 -12.32 17.48
C ALA A 197 -13.23 -11.17 16.47
N VAL A 198 -14.23 -10.29 16.35
CA VAL A 198 -14.14 -9.05 15.57
C VAL A 198 -13.07 -8.12 16.16
N ASP A 199 -13.08 -7.90 17.47
CA ASP A 199 -12.07 -7.08 18.16
C ASP A 199 -10.66 -7.63 17.95
N ALA A 200 -10.49 -8.95 18.07
CA ALA A 200 -9.22 -9.62 17.83
C ALA A 200 -8.76 -9.46 16.37
N ALA A 201 -9.68 -9.53 15.40
CA ALA A 201 -9.37 -9.30 13.99
C ALA A 201 -8.91 -7.87 13.74
N LEU A 202 -9.59 -6.88 14.34
CA LEU A 202 -9.23 -5.46 14.26
C LEU A 202 -7.85 -5.20 14.89
N LEU A 203 -7.63 -5.62 16.13
CA LEU A 203 -6.36 -5.42 16.84
C LEU A 203 -5.17 -6.03 16.09
N LYS A 204 -5.38 -7.15 15.40
CA LYS A 204 -4.34 -7.78 14.58
C LYS A 204 -3.93 -6.95 13.36
N GLN A 205 -4.81 -6.06 12.88
CA GLN A 205 -4.50 -5.14 11.78
C GLN A 205 -3.92 -3.82 12.26
N VAL A 206 -4.15 -3.42 13.52
CA VAL A 206 -3.62 -2.16 14.06
C VAL A 206 -2.11 -2.28 14.32
N ILE A 207 -1.36 -1.28 13.88
CA ILE A 207 0.10 -1.20 14.01
C ILE A 207 0.50 0.04 14.84
N TYR A 208 1.78 0.15 15.23
CA TYR A 208 2.27 1.28 16.04
C TYR A 208 2.18 2.66 15.35
N ARG A 209 2.19 2.71 14.02
CA ARG A 209 1.97 3.96 13.28
C ARG A 209 0.49 4.17 12.99
N TYR A 210 0.06 5.43 12.88
CA TYR A 210 -1.28 5.76 12.42
C TYR A 210 -1.53 5.27 11.00
N GLN A 211 -2.69 4.66 10.78
CA GLN A 211 -3.18 4.23 9.49
C GLN A 211 -4.69 4.44 9.39
N LYS A 212 -5.22 4.58 8.17
CA LYS A 212 -6.64 4.84 7.94
C LYS A 212 -7.52 3.79 8.58
N ALA A 213 -8.51 4.23 9.37
CA ALA A 213 -9.47 3.34 10.04
C ALA A 213 -10.24 2.49 9.02
N ALA A 214 -10.63 3.06 7.88
CA ALA A 214 -11.26 2.31 6.79
C ALA A 214 -10.38 1.15 6.27
N ARG A 215 -9.06 1.34 6.21
CA ARG A 215 -8.14 0.28 5.78
C ARG A 215 -8.10 -0.87 6.80
N VAL A 216 -7.99 -0.53 8.08
CA VAL A 216 -8.00 -1.49 9.20
C VAL A 216 -9.28 -2.32 9.19
N ILE A 217 -10.43 -1.68 8.98
CA ILE A 217 -11.73 -2.35 8.91
C ILE A 217 -11.77 -3.34 7.74
N VAL A 218 -11.41 -2.91 6.53
CA VAL A 218 -11.43 -3.77 5.34
C VAL A 218 -10.48 -4.96 5.49
N ASP A 219 -9.27 -4.73 6.01
CA ASP A 219 -8.30 -5.81 6.23
C ASP A 219 -8.79 -6.79 7.33
N ALA A 220 -9.48 -6.29 8.37
CA ALA A 220 -10.05 -7.13 9.43
C ALA A 220 -11.24 -7.98 8.94
N LEU A 221 -12.09 -7.41 8.07
CA LEU A 221 -13.18 -8.14 7.41
C LEU A 221 -12.63 -9.28 6.54
N ASP A 222 -11.65 -9.00 5.68
CA ASP A 222 -10.98 -10.03 4.85
C ASP A 222 -10.30 -11.10 5.73
N PHE A 223 -9.60 -10.68 6.79
CA PHE A 223 -8.94 -11.59 7.72
C PHE A 223 -9.92 -12.54 8.41
N GLY A 224 -11.03 -12.01 8.91
CA GLY A 224 -12.07 -12.80 9.58
C GLY A 224 -13.02 -13.52 8.62
N ARG A 225 -12.87 -13.33 7.31
CA ARG A 225 -13.77 -13.83 6.25
C ARG A 225 -15.22 -13.39 6.45
N TYR A 226 -15.40 -12.17 6.94
CA TYR A 226 -16.71 -11.55 7.05
C TYR A 226 -17.12 -10.96 5.70
N PRO A 227 -18.44 -10.86 5.42
CA PRO A 227 -18.94 -10.12 4.28
C PRO A 227 -18.42 -8.69 4.23
N LEU A 228 -18.03 -8.23 3.04
CA LEU A 228 -17.69 -6.84 2.78
C LEU A 228 -18.95 -6.08 2.35
N ASP A 229 -19.84 -5.85 3.31
CA ASP A 229 -21.05 -5.06 3.14
C ASP A 229 -21.11 -3.90 4.16
N ASP A 230 -22.03 -2.97 3.92
CA ASP A 230 -22.10 -1.75 4.73
C ASP A 230 -22.41 -2.04 6.20
N THR A 231 -23.21 -3.07 6.51
CA THR A 231 -23.61 -3.40 7.90
C THR A 231 -22.43 -3.96 8.69
N HIS A 232 -21.60 -4.82 8.08
CA HIS A 232 -20.35 -5.29 8.69
C HIS A 232 -19.32 -4.16 8.83
N VAL A 233 -19.21 -3.28 7.83
CA VAL A 233 -18.33 -2.11 7.92
C VAL A 233 -18.74 -1.19 9.08
N ARG A 234 -20.05 -0.92 9.24
CA ARG A 234 -20.58 -0.13 10.36
C ARG A 234 -20.30 -0.78 11.71
N LEU A 235 -20.58 -2.07 11.85
CA LEU A 235 -20.28 -2.82 13.07
C LEU A 235 -18.79 -2.78 13.43
N PHE A 236 -17.92 -3.01 12.45
CA PHE A 236 -16.46 -3.01 12.67
C PHE A 236 -15.96 -1.61 13.04
N ALA A 237 -16.53 -0.56 12.44
CA ALA A 237 -16.23 0.81 12.85
C ALA A 237 -16.62 1.06 14.32
N ARG A 238 -17.78 0.55 14.78
CA ARG A 238 -18.16 0.66 16.20
C ARG A 238 -17.25 -0.12 17.13
N ARG A 239 -16.84 -1.33 16.73
CA ARG A 239 -15.87 -2.10 17.51
C ARG A 239 -14.54 -1.39 17.62
N LEU A 240 -14.10 -0.73 16.55
CA LEU A 240 -12.90 0.10 16.55
C LEU A 240 -13.04 1.33 17.48
N ILE A 241 -14.21 1.96 17.54
CA ILE A 241 -14.52 3.03 18.51
C ILE A 241 -14.40 2.50 19.94
N ALA A 242 -15.05 1.38 20.24
CA ALA A 242 -15.00 0.78 21.58
C ALA A 242 -13.57 0.40 22.01
N LEU A 243 -12.75 -0.09 21.07
CA LEU A 243 -11.33 -0.35 21.33
C LEU A 243 -10.55 0.94 21.65
N ALA A 244 -10.83 2.04 20.95
CA ALA A 244 -10.20 3.33 21.23
C ALA A 244 -10.62 3.87 22.60
N GLU A 245 -11.90 3.79 22.95
CA GLU A 245 -12.44 4.20 24.25
C GLU A 245 -11.85 3.38 25.41
N SER A 246 -11.60 2.08 25.18
CA SER A 246 -10.95 1.21 26.17
C SER A 246 -9.44 1.46 26.33
N GLY A 247 -8.83 2.27 25.45
CA GLY A 247 -7.39 2.52 25.42
C GLY A 247 -6.56 1.39 24.78
N ALA A 248 -7.20 0.36 24.22
CA ALA A 248 -6.50 -0.72 23.50
C ALA A 248 -5.81 -0.21 22.22
N ILE A 249 -6.32 0.87 21.64
CA ILE A 249 -5.76 1.59 20.50
C ILE A 249 -5.86 3.11 20.73
N VAL A 250 -5.11 3.89 19.96
CA VAL A 250 -5.25 5.34 19.87
C VAL A 250 -5.88 5.72 18.53
N ALA A 251 -6.68 6.79 18.52
CA ALA A 251 -7.38 7.26 17.33
C ALA A 251 -7.16 8.77 17.08
N ARG A 252 -7.18 9.17 15.82
CA ARG A 252 -7.20 10.57 15.36
C ARG A 252 -8.40 10.78 14.43
N GLY A 253 -9.11 11.89 14.61
CA GLY A 253 -10.32 12.23 13.85
C GLY A 253 -11.57 11.48 14.32
N ASN A 254 -12.66 11.64 13.57
CA ASN A 254 -13.96 11.03 13.91
C ASN A 254 -14.07 9.61 13.32
N LEU A 255 -14.04 8.58 14.17
CA LEU A 255 -14.17 7.18 13.76
C LEU A 255 -15.56 6.80 13.21
N LEU A 256 -16.58 7.64 13.41
CA LEU A 256 -17.86 7.53 12.67
C LEU A 256 -17.69 7.86 11.18
N ASN A 257 -16.54 8.40 10.78
CA ASN A 257 -16.11 8.50 9.40
C ASN A 257 -14.75 7.79 9.22
N PRO A 258 -14.73 6.46 9.03
CA PRO A 258 -13.50 5.68 8.93
C PRO A 258 -12.56 6.11 7.80
N ARG A 259 -13.08 6.75 6.75
CA ARG A 259 -12.26 7.25 5.63
C ARG A 259 -11.42 8.47 6.02
N ARG A 260 -11.84 9.22 7.03
CA ARG A 260 -11.21 10.46 7.51
C ARG A 260 -10.60 10.34 8.91
N SER A 261 -10.55 9.14 9.45
CA SER A 261 -9.96 8.86 10.75
C SER A 261 -8.85 7.83 10.64
N GLU A 262 -7.98 7.85 11.64
CA GLU A 262 -6.78 7.02 11.70
C GLU A 262 -6.67 6.37 13.07
N VAL A 263 -6.10 5.16 13.11
CA VAL A 263 -5.87 4.41 14.34
C VAL A 263 -4.45 3.87 14.39
N GLY A 264 -3.93 3.67 15.61
CA GLY A 264 -2.64 3.08 15.89
C GLY A 264 -2.61 2.41 17.27
N LEU A 265 -1.54 1.67 17.57
CA LEU A 265 -1.31 1.18 18.94
C LEU A 265 -0.80 2.31 19.83
N PRO A 266 -1.15 2.34 21.13
CA PRO A 266 -0.52 3.25 22.08
C PRO A 266 0.99 3.04 22.12
N GLU A 267 1.75 4.12 22.32
CA GLU A 267 3.20 4.03 22.54
C GLU A 267 3.49 3.10 23.73
N LYS A 268 4.55 2.30 23.64
CA LYS A 268 4.96 1.48 24.78
C LYS A 268 5.39 2.41 25.92
N PRO A 269 4.97 2.17 27.16
CA PRO A 269 5.48 2.89 28.33
C PRO A 269 6.98 2.68 28.50
#